data_AF-A0A3C0AJ90-F1
#
_entry.id   AF-A0A3C0AJ90-F1
#
_cell.length_a   1.000
_cell.length_b   1.000
_cell.length_c   1.000
_cell.angle_alpha   90.00
_cell.angle_beta   90.00
_cell.angle_gamma   90.00
#
_symmetry.space_group_name_H-M   'P 1'
#
loop_
_entity.id
_entity.type
_entity.pdbx_description
1 polymer ?
#
loop_
_entity_poly.entity_id
_entity_poly.type
_entity_poly.pdbx_seq_one_letter_code
_entity_poly.pdbx_strand_id
1 'polypeptide(L)'
;DAGKFAAVEVEAHNNSELRRIFLGETAETLEWLRGMGLTFHGPNPEPPNRVPRMHNIVPNAKAYIAAFQAKIIRLKGTIVCSAPVVELVSDGTRIT
;
A
#
# COMPACT_ATOMS: atom_id res chain seq x y z
N ASP A 1 -5.61 17.91 4.95
CA ASP A 1 -6.65 17.07 4.36
C ASP A 1 -5.94 16.27 3.26
N ALA A 2 -6.31 15.02 3.02
CA ALA A 2 -5.59 14.17 2.06
C ALA A 2 -5.60 14.79 0.64
N GLY A 3 -6.69 15.45 0.27
CA GLY A 3 -6.80 16.16 -1.01
C GLY A 3 -6.02 17.47 -1.11
N LYS A 4 -5.16 17.79 -0.13
CA LYS A 4 -4.34 19.02 -0.13
C LYS A 4 -2.84 18.73 -0.32
N PHE A 5 -2.44 17.47 -0.47
CA PHE A 5 -1.03 17.10 -0.66
C PHE A 5 -0.55 17.36 -2.09
N ALA A 6 -1.41 17.14 -3.09
CA ALA A 6 -1.08 17.38 -4.48
C ALA A 6 -1.41 18.83 -4.88
N ALA A 7 -0.75 19.33 -5.93
CA ALA A 7 -1.16 20.56 -6.60
C ALA A 7 -2.61 20.43 -7.13
N VAL A 8 -3.33 21.55 -7.25
CA VAL A 8 -4.77 21.57 -7.58
C VAL A 8 -5.04 20.85 -8.90
N GLU A 9 -4.16 21.00 -9.88
CA GLU A 9 -4.28 20.41 -11.20
C GLU A 9 -4.15 18.89 -11.14
N VAL A 10 -3.28 18.36 -10.28
CA VAL A 10 -3.11 16.91 -10.08
C VAL A 10 -4.29 16.36 -9.28
N GLU A 11 -4.71 17.07 -8.24
CA GLU A 11 -5.83 16.70 -7.39
C GLU A 11 -7.16 16.61 -8.17
N ALA A 12 -7.34 17.44 -9.19
CA ALA A 12 -8.52 17.41 -10.07
C ALA A 12 -8.66 16.09 -10.88
N HIS A 13 -7.56 15.35 -11.08
CA HIS A 13 -7.57 14.05 -11.76
C HIS A 13 -7.82 12.88 -10.79
N ASN A 14 -7.99 13.15 -9.50
CA ASN A 14 -8.12 12.09 -8.51
C ASN A 14 -9.51 11.43 -8.56
N ASN A 15 -9.54 10.12 -8.33
CA ASN A 15 -10.79 9.36 -8.28
C ASN A 15 -11.36 9.38 -6.86
N SER A 16 -12.56 9.95 -6.71
CA SER A 16 -13.20 10.14 -5.41
C SER A 16 -13.64 8.83 -4.75
N GLU A 17 -14.02 7.83 -5.53
CA GLU A 17 -14.41 6.50 -5.04
C GLU A 17 -13.19 5.73 -4.52
N LEU A 18 -12.12 5.66 -5.33
CA LEU A 18 -10.88 5.01 -4.91
C LEU A 18 -10.25 5.70 -3.69
N ARG A 19 -10.32 7.03 -3.61
CA ARG A 19 -9.90 7.75 -2.40
C ARG A 19 -10.68 7.34 -1.16
N ARG A 20 -12.01 7.21 -1.30
CA ARG A 20 -12.87 6.83 -0.18
C ARG A 20 -12.48 5.46 0.35
N ILE A 21 -12.26 4.50 -0.55
CA ILE A 21 -11.78 3.16 -0.20
C ILE A 21 -10.41 3.27 0.46
N PHE A 22 -9.43 3.90 -0.19
CA PHE A 22 -8.07 4.03 0.34
C PHE A 22 -8.04 4.60 1.77
N LEU A 23 -8.74 5.71 2.02
CA LEU A 23 -8.78 6.35 3.33
C LEU A 23 -9.60 5.57 4.37
N GLY A 24 -10.68 4.89 3.94
CA GLY A 24 -11.51 4.07 4.81
C GLY A 24 -10.80 2.81 5.31
N GLU A 25 -10.05 2.16 4.42
CA GLU A 25 -9.37 0.88 4.69
C GLU A 25 -8.00 1.05 5.37
N THR A 26 -7.49 2.28 5.50
CA THR A 26 -6.11 2.52 5.99
C THR A 26 -5.87 1.99 7.40
N ALA A 27 -6.83 2.14 8.31
CA ALA A 27 -6.66 1.70 9.70
C ALA A 27 -6.62 0.17 9.81
N GLU A 28 -7.51 -0.53 9.11
CA GLU A 28 -7.50 -1.99 9.05
C GLU A 28 -6.24 -2.52 8.37
N THR A 29 -5.80 -1.86 7.29
CA THR A 29 -4.55 -2.20 6.61
C THR A 29 -3.35 -2.07 7.55
N LEU A 30 -3.28 -1.00 8.34
CA LEU A 30 -2.21 -0.82 9.33
C LEU A 30 -2.19 -1.97 10.34
N GLU A 31 -3.34 -2.35 10.89
CA GLU A 31 -3.43 -3.46 11.87
C GLU A 31 -3.09 -4.81 11.24
N TRP A 32 -3.51 -5.05 10.00
CA TRP A 32 -3.14 -6.25 9.26
C TRP A 32 -1.62 -6.35 9.04
N LEU A 33 -0.98 -5.24 8.68
CA LEU A 33 0.48 -5.15 8.54
C LEU A 33 1.19 -5.39 9.87
N ARG A 34 0.69 -4.81 10.97
CA ARG A 34 1.21 -5.09 12.32
C ARG A 34 1.07 -6.57 12.70
N GLY A 35 -0.04 -7.20 12.31
CA GLY A 35 -0.27 -8.63 12.46
C GLY A 35 0.74 -9.52 11.70
N MET A 36 1.41 -8.98 10.67
CA MET A 36 2.53 -9.64 9.99
C MET A 36 3.89 -9.41 10.66
N GLY A 37 3.93 -8.68 11.78
CA GLY A 37 5.16 -8.34 12.50
C GLY A 37 5.82 -7.03 12.06
N LEU A 38 5.16 -6.22 11.21
CA LEU A 38 5.66 -4.90 10.86
C LEU A 38 5.45 -3.93 12.02
N THR A 39 6.46 -3.08 12.26
CA THR A 39 6.43 -2.09 13.35
C THR A 39 6.48 -0.69 12.78
N PHE A 40 5.70 0.21 13.38
CA PHE A 40 5.55 1.58 12.93
C PHE A 40 5.80 2.54 14.08
N HIS A 41 6.43 3.67 13.77
CA HIS A 41 6.54 4.83 14.64
C HIS A 41 5.49 5.87 14.25
N GLY A 42 4.78 6.42 15.24
CA GLY A 42 3.74 7.44 15.04
C GLY A 42 2.50 7.19 15.91
N PRO A 43 1.37 7.87 15.63
CA PRO A 43 1.16 8.76 14.49
C PRO A 43 1.88 10.10 14.64
N ASN A 44 2.59 10.50 13.59
CA ASN A 44 3.26 11.80 13.50
C ASN A 44 2.35 12.86 12.83
N PRO A 45 2.46 14.13 13.22
CA PRO A 45 1.84 15.24 12.50
C PRO A 45 2.53 15.42 11.14
N GLU A 46 1.73 15.68 10.12
CA GLU A 46 2.23 15.97 8.76
C GLU A 46 1.23 16.91 8.07
N PRO A 47 1.49 18.23 8.04
CA PRO A 47 0.68 19.15 7.26
C PRO A 47 0.60 18.69 5.80
N PRO A 48 -0.57 18.79 5.14
CA PRO A 48 -1.77 19.51 5.55
C PRO A 48 -2.77 18.68 6.40
N ASN A 49 -2.41 17.49 6.89
CA ASN A 49 -3.32 16.68 7.69
C ASN A 49 -3.87 17.46 8.89
N ARG A 50 -5.18 17.32 9.14
CA ARG A 50 -5.86 18.01 10.25
C ARG A 50 -5.53 17.42 11.63
N VAL A 51 -5.01 16.19 11.65
CA VAL A 51 -4.63 15.42 12.83
C VAL A 51 -3.42 14.55 12.49
N PRO A 52 -2.58 14.18 13.47
CA PRO A 52 -1.51 13.20 13.27
C PRO A 52 -2.04 11.89 12.72
N ARG A 53 -1.46 11.42 11.61
CA ARG A 53 -1.86 10.17 10.94
C ARG A 53 -0.73 9.45 10.21
N MET A 54 0.46 10.04 10.16
CA MET A 54 1.61 9.48 9.46
C MET A 54 2.27 8.40 10.33
N HIS A 55 2.25 7.16 9.87
CA HIS A 55 2.90 6.02 10.52
C HIS A 55 4.12 5.62 9.70
N ASN A 56 5.30 5.79 10.28
CA ASN A 56 6.56 5.52 9.61
C ASN A 56 7.04 4.12 9.94
N ILE A 57 7.24 3.30 8.92
CA ILE A 57 7.75 1.93 9.07
C ILE A 57 9.16 1.93 9.68
N VAL A 58 9.41 0.98 10.59
CA VAL A 58 10.69 0.76 11.26
C VAL A 58 11.24 -0.63 10.89
N PRO A 59 12.55 -0.77 10.60
CA PRO A 59 13.57 0.27 10.56
C PRO A 59 13.53 1.13 9.28
N ASN A 60 12.95 0.62 8.19
CA ASN A 60 12.78 1.34 6.93
C ASN A 60 11.86 0.51 6.00
N ALA A 61 11.62 1.03 4.79
CA ALA A 61 10.73 0.42 3.80
C ALA A 61 11.09 -1.03 3.41
N LYS A 62 12.34 -1.48 3.57
CA LYS A 62 12.72 -2.88 3.30
C LYS A 62 12.04 -3.88 4.24
N ALA A 63 11.54 -3.42 5.40
CA ALA A 63 10.78 -4.27 6.31
C ALA A 63 9.52 -4.86 5.64
N TYR A 64 8.82 -4.08 4.80
CA TYR A 64 7.67 -4.57 4.04
C TYR A 64 8.05 -5.75 3.15
N ILE A 65 9.12 -5.58 2.37
CA ILE A 65 9.61 -6.60 1.43
C ILE A 65 9.93 -7.90 2.19
N ALA A 66 10.69 -7.79 3.29
CA ALA A 66 11.06 -8.95 4.10
C ALA A 66 9.83 -9.67 4.68
N ALA A 67 8.86 -8.93 5.24
CA ALA A 67 7.65 -9.50 5.82
C ALA A 67 6.78 -10.20 4.77
N PHE A 68 6.57 -9.57 3.61
CA PHE A 68 5.76 -10.13 2.53
C PHE A 68 6.42 -11.34 1.88
N GLN A 69 7.73 -11.28 1.63
CA GLN A 69 8.49 -12.42 1.13
C GLN A 69 8.39 -13.61 2.09
N ALA A 70 8.61 -13.39 3.39
CA ALA A 70 8.47 -14.44 4.39
C ALA A 70 7.06 -15.03 4.43
N LYS A 71 6.02 -14.20 4.29
CA LYS A 71 4.62 -14.64 4.26
C LYS A 71 4.33 -15.49 3.03
N ILE A 72 4.75 -15.07 1.83
CA ILE A 72 4.58 -15.82 0.59
C ILE A 72 5.26 -17.18 0.68
N ILE A 73 6.53 -17.22 1.13
CA ILE A 73 7.29 -18.46 1.30
C ILE A 73 6.59 -19.39 2.31
N ARG A 74 6.11 -18.86 3.44
CA ARG A 74 5.38 -19.66 4.44
C ARG A 74 4.09 -20.25 3.89
N LEU A 75 3.42 -19.54 2.99
CA LEU A 75 2.23 -20.02 2.27
C LEU A 75 2.58 -20.92 1.07
N LYS A 76 3.86 -21.28 0.89
CA LYS A 76 4.38 -22.09 -0.21
C LYS A 76 4.20 -21.44 -1.59
N GLY A 77 4.10 -20.11 -1.63
CA GLY A 77 4.10 -19.35 -2.88
C GLY A 77 5.52 -19.26 -3.47
N THR A 78 5.59 -19.09 -4.78
CA THR A 78 6.85 -18.98 -5.53
C THR A 78 7.12 -17.52 -5.88
N ILE A 79 8.35 -17.06 -5.67
CA ILE A 79 8.82 -15.75 -6.12
C ILE A 79 9.85 -15.99 -7.22
N VAL A 80 9.55 -15.53 -8.44
CA VAL A 80 10.44 -15.63 -9.59
C VAL A 80 11.00 -14.25 -9.90
N CYS A 81 12.30 -14.07 -9.71
CA CYS A 81 13.01 -12.83 -10.06
C CYS A 81 13.54 -12.91 -11.49
N SER A 82 13.90 -11.75 -12.07
CA SER A 82 14.41 -11.64 -13.44
C SER A 82 13.47 -12.21 -14.52
N ALA A 83 12.16 -12.27 -14.21
CA ALA A 83 11.12 -12.77 -15.10
C ALA A 83 10.15 -11.62 -15.43
N PRO A 84 10.44 -10.79 -16.45
CA PRO A 84 9.52 -9.74 -16.86
C PRO A 84 8.21 -10.35 -17.40
N VAL A 85 7.07 -9.83 -16.95
CA VAL A 85 5.76 -10.14 -17.54
C VAL A 85 5.61 -9.33 -18.82
N VAL A 86 5.42 -10.01 -19.95
CA VAL A 86 5.40 -9.38 -21.29
C VAL A 86 3.99 -9.21 -21.86
N GLU A 87 3.07 -10.07 -21.45
CA GLU A 87 1.71 -10.11 -21.98
C GLU A 87 0.77 -10.74 -20.95
N LEU A 88 -0.49 -10.31 -20.95
CA LEU A 88 -1.58 -11.01 -20.29
C LEU A 88 -2.30 -11.86 -21.35
N VAL A 89 -2.39 -13.17 -21.14
CA VAL A 89 -3.11 -14.07 -22.06
C VAL A 89 -4.61 -13.95 -21.81
N SER A 90 -5.39 -13.90 -22.88
CA SER A 90 -6.84 -13.77 -22.78
C SER A 90 -7.59 -14.86 -23.56
N ASP A 91 -8.70 -15.29 -22.97
CA ASP A 91 -9.73 -16.09 -23.62
C ASP A 91 -11.03 -15.25 -23.65
N GLY A 92 -11.25 -14.59 -24.78
CA GLY A 92 -12.35 -13.64 -24.96
C GLY A 92 -12.28 -12.45 -23.99
N THR A 93 -13.17 -12.42 -23.00
CA THR A 93 -13.25 -11.33 -22.00
C THR A 93 -12.51 -11.64 -20.70
N ARG A 94 -11.85 -12.80 -20.61
CA ARG A 94 -11.19 -13.28 -19.40
C ARG A 94 -9.69 -13.34 -19.58
N ILE A 95 -8.95 -12.90 -18.55
CA ILE A 95 -7.51 -13.14 -18.45
C ILE A 95 -7.28 -14.55 -17.87
N THR A 96 -6.37 -15.31 -18.48
CA THR A 96 -6.07 -16.71 -18.14
C THR A 96 -4.61 -16.91 -17.78
#